data_AF-A0A9D3ZT18-F1
#
_entry.id   AF-A0A9D3ZT18-F1
#
_cell.length_a   1.000
_cell.length_b   1.000
_cell.length_c   1.000
_cell.angle_alpha   90.00
_cell.angle_beta   90.00
_cell.angle_gamma   90.00
#
_symmetry.space_group_name_H-M   'P 1'
#
loop_
_entity.id
_entity.type
_entity.pdbx_description
1 polymer ?
#
loop_
_entity_poly.entity_id
_entity_poly.type
_entity_poly.pdbx_seq_one_letter_code
_entity_poly.pdbx_strand_id
1 'polypeptide(L)'
;MMKCISKEDNQILTVPYTTEEIRSVVFEIGPTKAPGEDGLPAIFYQKCWNIIGDDVTKFCLQILNDDVGFEQINVTHIVLIPKIQNPSTMKHFKPISLCNVIYKIVAKTIANRFSKAYDRVEWGFIKEMMGRMVVVNGCIGEKFQSSKGLRQGDPLSPFLFLICGEGLSRLMRLAAR
;
A
#
# COMPACT_ATOMS: atom_id res chain seq x y z
N MET A 1 28.46 13.11 0.40
CA MET A 1 28.31 12.57 -0.96
C MET A 1 26.83 12.31 -1.19
N MET A 2 26.22 12.94 -2.20
CA MET A 2 24.80 12.78 -2.51
C MET A 2 24.60 11.35 -3.06
N LYS A 3 24.00 10.48 -2.26
CA LYS A 3 23.63 9.12 -2.69
C LYS A 3 22.48 9.24 -3.71
N CYS A 4 22.78 9.31 -5.01
CA CYS A 4 21.82 9.37 -6.14
C CYS A 4 21.66 8.00 -6.80
N ILE A 5 20.46 7.70 -7.38
CA ILE A 5 20.07 6.36 -7.86
C ILE A 5 21.13 5.87 -8.83
N SER A 6 21.72 4.70 -8.56
CA SER A 6 22.68 4.13 -9.51
C SER A 6 21.94 3.66 -10.76
N LYS A 7 22.65 3.47 -11.87
CA LYS A 7 22.00 2.94 -13.07
C LYS A 7 21.46 1.52 -12.82
N GLU A 8 22.15 0.77 -11.99
CA GLU A 8 21.81 -0.59 -11.57
C GLU A 8 20.55 -0.60 -10.69
N ASP A 9 20.44 0.34 -9.74
CA ASP A 9 19.21 0.52 -8.93
C ASP A 9 18.00 0.82 -9.84
N ASN A 10 18.16 1.74 -10.80
CA ASN A 10 17.11 2.07 -11.75
C ASN A 10 16.73 0.88 -12.62
N GLN A 11 17.70 0.08 -13.09
CA GLN A 11 17.41 -1.13 -13.86
C GLN A 11 16.56 -2.13 -13.07
N ILE A 12 16.83 -2.30 -11.77
CA ILE A 12 16.04 -3.20 -10.91
C ILE A 12 14.62 -2.67 -10.67
N LEU A 13 14.46 -1.35 -10.63
CA LEU A 13 13.16 -0.72 -10.39
C LEU A 13 12.27 -0.67 -11.64
N THR A 14 12.85 -0.59 -12.84
CA THR A 14 12.11 -0.42 -14.09
C THR A 14 11.83 -1.70 -14.85
N VAL A 15 12.43 -2.84 -14.45
CA VAL A 15 12.07 -4.13 -15.05
C VAL A 15 10.61 -4.49 -14.75
N PRO A 16 9.93 -5.25 -15.63
CA PRO A 16 8.58 -5.73 -15.35
C PRO A 16 8.48 -6.54 -14.04
N TYR A 17 7.32 -6.48 -13.38
CA TYR A 17 6.96 -7.35 -12.27
C TYR A 17 6.74 -8.78 -12.74
N THR A 18 7.12 -9.75 -11.90
CA THR A 18 7.04 -11.18 -12.22
C THR A 18 5.98 -11.93 -11.40
N THR A 19 5.55 -13.08 -11.92
CA THR A 19 4.64 -14.00 -11.24
C THR A 19 5.16 -14.43 -9.87
N GLU A 20 6.47 -14.66 -9.74
CA GLU A 20 7.12 -15.09 -8.51
C GLU A 20 7.04 -14.02 -7.42
N GLU A 21 7.17 -12.73 -7.80
CA GLU A 21 7.00 -11.62 -6.85
C GLU A 21 5.57 -11.57 -6.31
N ILE A 22 4.57 -11.72 -7.19
CA ILE A 22 3.15 -11.76 -6.77
C ILE A 22 2.90 -12.94 -5.85
N ARG A 23 3.36 -14.13 -6.24
CA ARG A 23 3.19 -15.35 -5.45
C ARG A 23 3.84 -15.20 -4.08
N SER A 24 5.09 -14.74 -4.01
CA SER A 24 5.80 -14.54 -2.72
C SER A 24 4.99 -13.64 -1.80
N VAL A 25 4.52 -12.51 -2.32
CA VAL A 25 3.76 -11.53 -1.54
C VAL A 25 2.47 -12.09 -0.97
N VAL A 26 1.73 -12.91 -1.74
CA VAL A 26 0.49 -13.54 -1.26
C VAL A 26 0.74 -14.36 0.01
N PHE A 27 1.85 -15.09 0.07
CA PHE A 27 2.21 -15.92 1.24
C PHE A 27 2.93 -15.14 2.35
N GLU A 28 3.45 -13.94 2.07
CA GLU A 28 3.97 -13.02 3.09
C GLU A 28 2.85 -12.28 3.85
N ILE A 29 1.69 -12.06 3.22
CA ILE A 29 0.56 -11.39 3.86
C ILE A 29 0.02 -12.28 4.98
N GLY A 30 -0.10 -11.71 6.19
CA GLY A 30 -0.66 -12.43 7.33
C GLY A 30 -2.06 -13.00 7.03
N PRO A 31 -2.32 -14.30 7.27
CA PRO A 31 -3.54 -14.99 6.82
C PRO A 31 -4.83 -14.40 7.37
N THR A 32 -4.78 -13.84 8.58
CA THR A 32 -5.93 -13.31 9.33
C THR A 32 -6.01 -11.78 9.31
N LYS A 33 -5.30 -11.12 8.39
CA LYS A 33 -5.44 -9.67 8.19
C LYS A 33 -6.88 -9.36 7.75
N ALA A 34 -7.43 -8.26 8.28
CA ALA A 34 -8.81 -7.86 8.02
C ALA A 34 -9.08 -7.76 6.51
N PRO A 35 -10.17 -8.36 5.98
CA PRO A 35 -10.49 -8.34 4.56
C PRO A 35 -10.99 -6.96 4.11
N GLY A 36 -11.15 -6.79 2.79
CA GLY A 36 -11.89 -5.66 2.23
C GLY A 36 -13.40 -5.89 2.32
N GLU A 37 -14.17 -5.13 1.54
CA GLU A 37 -15.63 -5.28 1.44
C GLU A 37 -16.10 -6.65 0.97
N ASP A 38 -15.28 -7.29 0.15
CA ASP A 38 -15.52 -8.63 -0.39
C ASP A 38 -15.56 -9.70 0.70
N GLY A 39 -15.10 -9.38 1.91
CA GLY A 39 -15.03 -10.30 3.03
C GLY A 39 -14.01 -11.42 2.84
N LEU A 40 -13.17 -11.36 1.79
CA LEU A 40 -12.20 -12.42 1.47
C LEU A 40 -10.88 -12.17 2.20
N PRO A 41 -10.52 -12.98 3.21
CA PRO A 41 -9.26 -12.84 3.94
C PRO A 41 -8.09 -13.39 3.12
N ALA A 42 -6.85 -13.02 3.48
CA ALA A 42 -5.65 -13.50 2.79
C ALA A 42 -5.53 -15.04 2.79
N ILE A 43 -6.01 -15.71 3.84
CA ILE A 43 -6.03 -17.18 3.91
C ILE A 43 -6.86 -17.84 2.79
N PHE A 44 -7.90 -17.17 2.27
CA PHE A 44 -8.64 -17.66 1.12
C PHE A 44 -7.73 -17.77 -0.10
N TYR A 45 -7.01 -16.70 -0.41
CA TYR A 45 -6.07 -16.64 -1.54
C TYR A 45 -4.92 -17.65 -1.38
N GLN A 46 -4.40 -17.81 -0.16
CA GLN A 46 -3.31 -18.75 0.12
C GLN A 46 -3.76 -20.21 -0.03
N LYS A 47 -4.97 -20.57 0.43
CA LYS A 47 -5.49 -21.94 0.37
C LYS A 47 -6.03 -22.32 -1.00
N CYS A 48 -6.65 -21.36 -1.71
CA CYS A 48 -7.24 -21.58 -3.02
C CYS A 48 -6.28 -21.20 -4.17
N TRP A 49 -5.00 -21.00 -3.89
CA TRP A 49 -4.02 -20.51 -4.86
C TRP A 49 -3.92 -21.38 -6.12
N ASN A 50 -4.10 -22.69 -5.98
CA ASN A 50 -4.12 -23.63 -7.11
C ASN A 50 -5.32 -23.46 -8.05
N ILE A 51 -6.36 -22.74 -7.63
CA ILE A 51 -7.57 -22.48 -8.42
C ILE A 51 -7.54 -21.06 -8.98
N ILE A 52 -7.25 -20.06 -8.13
CA ILE A 52 -7.38 -18.64 -8.49
C ILE A 52 -6.04 -17.94 -8.76
N GLY A 53 -4.92 -18.61 -8.53
CA GLY A 53 -3.59 -17.99 -8.52
C GLY A 53 -3.20 -17.39 -9.88
N ASP A 54 -3.57 -18.06 -10.97
CA ASP A 54 -3.26 -17.60 -12.32
C ASP A 54 -4.02 -16.31 -12.66
N ASP A 55 -5.32 -16.25 -12.35
CA ASP A 55 -6.15 -15.06 -12.58
C ASP A 55 -5.72 -13.88 -11.70
N VAL A 56 -5.47 -14.14 -10.41
CA VAL A 56 -4.98 -13.13 -9.47
C VAL A 56 -3.63 -12.59 -9.91
N THR A 57 -2.72 -13.45 -10.37
CA THR A 57 -1.41 -13.04 -10.87
C THR A 57 -1.55 -12.18 -12.10
N LYS A 58 -2.32 -12.65 -13.09
CA LYS A 58 -2.55 -11.92 -14.33
C LYS A 58 -3.12 -10.53 -14.07
N PHE A 59 -4.14 -10.45 -13.21
CA PHE A 59 -4.75 -9.17 -12.85
C PHE A 59 -3.76 -8.23 -12.14
N CYS A 60 -2.98 -8.73 -11.17
CA CYS A 60 -1.96 -7.92 -10.50
C CYS A 60 -0.89 -7.42 -11.49
N LEU A 61 -0.43 -8.27 -12.41
CA LEU A 61 0.59 -7.90 -13.41
C LEU A 61 0.05 -6.89 -14.42
N GLN A 62 -1.22 -7.00 -14.82
CA GLN A 62 -1.86 -6.00 -15.68
C GLN A 62 -1.89 -4.62 -15.03
N ILE A 63 -2.08 -4.53 -13.71
CA ILE A 63 -2.03 -3.24 -13.00
C ILE A 63 -0.60 -2.72 -12.86
N LEU A 64 0.37 -3.63 -12.70
CA LEU A 64 1.75 -3.28 -12.37
C LEU A 64 2.64 -3.00 -13.60
N ASN A 65 2.35 -3.65 -14.72
CA ASN A 65 3.17 -3.60 -15.93
C ASN A 65 2.47 -2.89 -17.09
N ASP A 66 1.15 -3.00 -17.16
CA ASP A 66 0.35 -2.33 -18.18
C ASP A 66 -0.30 -1.11 -17.50
N ASP A 67 -0.43 0.03 -18.19
CA ASP A 67 -0.92 1.30 -17.61
C ASP A 67 -2.44 1.28 -17.30
N VAL A 68 -2.93 0.14 -16.82
CA VAL A 68 -4.29 -0.14 -16.38
C VAL A 68 -4.41 0.46 -14.98
N GLY A 69 -4.59 1.77 -14.94
CA GLY A 69 -4.52 2.59 -13.72
C GLY A 69 -5.22 2.00 -12.47
N PHE A 70 -4.65 2.33 -11.31
CA PHE A 70 -5.01 1.80 -9.98
C PHE A 70 -6.45 2.09 -9.50
N GLU A 71 -7.24 2.86 -10.26
CA GLU A 71 -8.57 3.32 -9.83
C GLU A 71 -9.53 2.16 -9.54
N GLN A 72 -9.38 1.03 -10.24
CA GLN A 72 -10.26 -0.13 -10.07
C GLN A 72 -10.11 -0.82 -8.70
N ILE A 73 -8.93 -0.73 -8.08
CA ILE A 73 -8.61 -1.42 -6.82
C ILE A 73 -8.35 -0.47 -5.65
N ASN A 74 -8.19 0.83 -5.91
CA ASN A 74 -7.89 1.83 -4.87
C ASN A 74 -9.16 2.39 -4.20
N VAL A 75 -10.11 1.49 -3.92
CA VAL A 75 -11.28 1.75 -3.08
C VAL A 75 -10.94 1.26 -1.68
N THR A 76 -11.14 2.11 -0.67
CA THR A 76 -10.83 1.76 0.71
C THR A 76 -12.02 2.04 1.62
N HIS A 77 -12.40 1.03 2.40
CA HIS A 77 -13.35 1.18 3.48
C HIS A 77 -12.65 1.66 4.73
N ILE A 78 -13.17 2.73 5.32
CA ILE A 78 -12.69 3.20 6.62
C ILE A 78 -13.69 2.75 7.68
N VAL A 79 -13.18 1.93 8.61
CA VAL A 79 -13.89 1.54 9.83
C VAL A 79 -13.32 2.33 11.00
N LEU A 80 -14.20 2.93 11.79
CA LEU A 80 -13.82 3.67 12.99
C LEU A 80 -13.83 2.74 14.20
N ILE A 81 -12.65 2.43 14.73
CA ILE A 81 -12.52 1.62 15.96
C ILE A 81 -12.45 2.57 17.17
N PRO A 82 -13.35 2.45 18.17
CA PRO A 82 -13.25 3.23 19.41
C PRO A 82 -11.92 2.98 20.14
N LYS A 83 -11.24 4.05 20.55
CA LYS A 83 -10.05 3.98 21.42
C LYS A 83 -10.41 3.97 22.90
N ILE A 84 -11.58 4.50 23.25
CA ILE A 84 -12.07 4.66 24.61
C ILE A 84 -13.54 4.23 24.70
N GLN A 85 -14.03 3.98 25.92
CA GLN A 85 -15.46 3.77 26.16
C GLN A 85 -16.25 5.07 25.90
N ASN A 86 -17.43 4.95 25.31
CA ASN A 86 -18.35 6.06 25.00
C ASN A 86 -17.69 7.20 24.18
N PRO A 87 -17.21 6.92 22.96
CA PRO A 87 -16.54 7.92 22.15
C PRO A 87 -17.49 9.03 21.68
N SER A 88 -17.29 10.26 22.17
CA SER A 88 -18.09 11.44 21.80
C SER A 88 -17.47 12.35 20.72
N THR A 89 -16.20 12.16 20.36
CA THR A 89 -15.51 13.00 19.36
C THR A 89 -14.68 12.15 18.38
N MET A 90 -14.42 12.66 17.17
CA MET A 90 -13.64 11.94 16.15
C MET A 90 -12.22 11.57 16.60
N LYS A 91 -11.61 12.32 17.53
CA LYS A 91 -10.29 12.01 18.09
C LYS A 91 -10.27 10.69 18.88
N HIS A 92 -11.42 10.31 19.43
CA HIS A 92 -11.63 9.08 20.19
C HIS A 92 -11.69 7.83 19.30
N PHE A 93 -11.74 7.99 17.99
CA PHE A 93 -11.71 6.86 17.06
C PHE A 93 -10.33 6.69 16.43
N LYS A 94 -10.02 5.44 16.11
CA LYS A 94 -8.89 5.02 15.29
C LYS A 94 -9.45 4.61 13.94
N PRO A 95 -9.25 5.39 12.87
CA PRO A 95 -9.66 4.98 11.54
C PRO A 95 -8.75 3.85 11.07
N ILE A 96 -9.33 2.72 10.69
CA ILE A 96 -8.65 1.59 10.06
C ILE A 96 -9.12 1.47 8.63
N SER A 97 -8.17 1.37 7.70
CA SER A 97 -8.44 1.12 6.29
C SER A 97 -8.55 -0.38 6.02
N LEU A 98 -9.74 -0.83 5.63
CA LEU A 98 -9.99 -2.16 5.10
C LEU A 98 -9.72 -2.13 3.59
N CYS A 99 -8.51 -2.52 3.21
CA CYS A 99 -8.13 -2.66 1.81
C CYS A 99 -8.43 -4.08 1.31
N ASN A 100 -8.85 -4.22 0.05
CA ASN A 100 -8.95 -5.53 -0.61
C ASN A 100 -7.59 -6.26 -0.56
N VAL A 101 -7.60 -7.59 -0.46
CA VAL A 101 -6.37 -8.40 -0.49
C VAL A 101 -5.60 -8.21 -1.80
N ILE A 102 -6.26 -8.07 -2.94
CA ILE A 102 -5.63 -7.76 -4.23
C ILE A 102 -4.87 -6.43 -4.17
N TYR A 103 -5.50 -5.38 -3.62
CA TYR A 103 -4.80 -4.12 -3.38
C TYR A 103 -3.58 -4.32 -2.49
N LYS A 104 -3.71 -5.11 -1.42
CA LYS A 104 -2.59 -5.39 -0.51
C LYS A 104 -1.45 -6.12 -1.22
N ILE A 105 -1.76 -7.05 -2.13
CA ILE A 105 -0.76 -7.76 -2.93
C ILE A 105 -0.01 -6.77 -3.82
N VAL A 106 -0.71 -5.97 -4.60
CA VAL A 106 -0.11 -4.97 -5.49
C VAL A 106 0.75 -3.98 -4.70
N ALA A 107 0.19 -3.37 -3.66
CA ALA A 107 0.87 -2.41 -2.79
C ALA A 107 2.11 -2.99 -2.10
N LYS A 108 2.03 -4.23 -1.63
CA LYS A 108 3.14 -4.93 -0.98
C LYS A 108 4.22 -5.36 -1.98
N THR A 109 3.85 -5.74 -3.20
CA THR A 109 4.79 -6.06 -4.29
C THR A 109 5.62 -4.85 -4.67
N ILE A 110 4.96 -3.71 -4.85
CA ILE A 110 5.59 -2.41 -5.03
C ILE A 110 6.54 -2.12 -3.86
N ALA A 111 6.04 -2.17 -2.62
CA ALA A 111 6.84 -1.87 -1.44
C ALA A 111 8.07 -2.79 -1.31
N ASN A 112 7.95 -4.07 -1.63
CA ASN A 112 9.04 -5.04 -1.59
C ASN A 112 10.10 -4.77 -2.69
N ARG A 113 9.70 -4.24 -3.84
CA ARG A 113 10.66 -3.81 -4.87
C ARG A 113 11.35 -2.51 -4.48
N PHE A 114 10.59 -1.55 -3.96
CA PHE A 114 11.14 -0.29 -3.47
C PHE A 114 12.03 -0.45 -2.24
N SER A 115 11.78 -1.44 -1.37
CA SER A 115 12.65 -1.72 -0.22
C SER A 115 14.04 -2.19 -0.63
N LYS A 116 14.18 -2.81 -1.81
CA LYS A 116 15.49 -3.16 -2.40
C LYS A 116 16.26 -1.92 -2.86
N ALA A 117 15.58 -0.80 -3.10
CA ALA A 117 16.16 0.49 -3.54
C ALA A 117 15.94 1.62 -2.52
N TYR A 118 15.75 1.27 -1.24
CA TYR A 118 15.24 2.11 -0.14
C TYR A 118 15.87 3.50 0.00
N ASP A 119 17.08 3.73 -0.49
CA ASP A 119 17.74 5.02 -0.33
C ASP A 119 17.11 6.18 -1.17
N ARG A 120 16.23 5.93 -2.18
CA ARG A 120 16.07 6.87 -3.31
C ARG A 120 14.78 6.80 -4.17
N VAL A 121 13.60 6.87 -3.57
CA VAL A 121 12.31 6.73 -4.30
C VAL A 121 11.83 8.02 -4.99
N GLU A 122 11.22 7.89 -6.17
CA GLU A 122 10.60 8.97 -6.94
C GLU A 122 9.14 9.27 -6.51
N TRP A 123 8.79 10.56 -6.44
CA TRP A 123 7.56 11.04 -5.79
C TRP A 123 6.29 10.99 -6.66
N GLY A 124 6.43 10.89 -7.99
CA GLY A 124 5.29 10.89 -8.93
C GLY A 124 4.37 9.69 -8.73
N PHE A 125 4.96 8.50 -8.71
CA PHE A 125 4.24 7.24 -8.52
C PHE A 125 3.53 7.14 -7.15
N ILE A 126 4.19 7.62 -6.08
CA ILE A 126 3.59 7.68 -4.73
C ILE A 126 2.33 8.55 -4.73
N LYS A 127 2.34 9.65 -5.48
CA LYS A 127 1.22 10.60 -5.53
C LYS A 127 -0.03 9.97 -6.16
N GLU A 128 0.13 9.16 -7.21
CA GLU A 128 -0.99 8.44 -7.84
C GLU A 128 -1.54 7.33 -6.94
N MET A 129 -0.66 6.57 -6.26
CA MET A 129 -1.09 5.60 -5.25
C MET A 129 -1.93 6.24 -4.12
N MET A 130 -1.73 7.53 -3.86
CA MET A 130 -2.43 8.30 -2.83
C MET A 130 -3.72 8.98 -3.31
N GLY A 131 -4.09 8.91 -4.59
CA GLY A 131 -5.38 9.37 -5.14
C GLY A 131 -6.51 8.36 -4.84
N ARG A 132 -7.69 8.80 -4.36
CA ARG A 132 -8.58 7.93 -3.55
C ARG A 132 -10.04 7.94 -3.97
N MET A 133 -10.70 6.80 -3.72
CA MET A 133 -12.13 6.69 -3.42
C MET A 133 -12.30 6.06 -2.03
N VAL A 134 -13.09 6.70 -1.15
CA VAL A 134 -13.23 6.29 0.26
C VAL A 134 -14.70 6.05 0.60
N VAL A 135 -14.96 4.93 1.24
CA VAL A 135 -16.28 4.57 1.77
C VAL A 135 -16.19 4.58 3.30
N VAL A 136 -17.12 5.28 3.96
CA VAL A 136 -17.12 5.43 5.42
C VAL A 136 -18.35 4.73 5.97
N ASN A 137 -18.15 3.70 6.82
CA ASN A 137 -19.22 2.90 7.41
C ASN A 137 -20.27 2.38 6.38
N GLY A 138 -19.81 1.94 5.20
CA GLY A 138 -20.70 1.42 4.14
C GLY A 138 -21.39 2.48 3.29
N CYS A 139 -21.31 3.77 3.64
CA CYS A 139 -21.79 4.86 2.80
C CYS A 139 -20.67 5.31 1.86
N ILE A 140 -20.89 5.20 0.54
CA ILE A 140 -19.97 5.73 -0.47
C ILE A 140 -19.93 7.25 -0.28
N GLY A 141 -18.80 7.76 0.19
CA GLY A 141 -18.56 9.19 0.33
C GLY A 141 -18.00 9.76 -0.97
N GLU A 142 -18.02 11.09 -1.07
CA GLU A 142 -17.27 11.78 -2.13
C GLU A 142 -15.77 11.48 -2.02
N LYS A 143 -15.08 11.46 -3.16
CA LYS A 143 -13.62 11.36 -3.19
C LYS A 143 -13.04 12.52 -2.37
N PHE A 144 -12.43 12.22 -1.23
CA PHE A 144 -11.71 13.22 -0.45
C PHE A 144 -10.22 12.88 -0.39
N GLN A 145 -9.40 13.91 -0.55
CA GLN A 145 -7.96 13.79 -0.40
C GLN A 145 -7.61 13.97 1.07
N SER A 146 -6.95 12.98 1.68
CA SER A 146 -6.43 13.16 3.03
C SER A 146 -5.36 14.24 3.02
N SER A 147 -5.60 15.33 3.72
CA SER A 147 -4.66 16.45 3.82
C SER A 147 -3.52 16.18 4.81
N LYS A 148 -3.68 15.20 5.71
CA LYS A 148 -2.69 14.84 6.75
C LYS A 148 -2.66 13.33 7.02
N GLY A 149 -1.49 12.82 7.40
CA GLY A 149 -1.30 11.46 7.90
C GLY A 149 -1.30 10.35 6.83
N LEU A 150 -0.88 9.16 7.25
CA LEU A 150 -0.83 7.93 6.46
C LEU A 150 -1.89 6.94 6.97
N ARG A 151 -2.41 6.08 6.07
CA ARG A 151 -3.49 5.13 6.39
C ARG A 151 -3.02 4.04 7.34
N GLN A 152 -3.73 3.83 8.44
CA GLN A 152 -3.46 2.69 9.32
C GLN A 152 -4.10 1.42 8.74
N GLY A 153 -3.28 0.39 8.53
CA GLY A 153 -3.70 -0.87 7.89
C GLY A 153 -3.30 -0.99 6.41
N ASP A 154 -2.81 0.09 5.81
CA ASP A 154 -2.30 0.10 4.44
C ASP A 154 -0.84 -0.40 4.39
N PRO A 155 -0.52 -1.38 3.51
CA PRO A 155 0.84 -1.90 3.34
C PRO A 155 1.90 -0.87 2.96
N LEU A 156 1.53 0.24 2.32
CA LEU A 156 2.49 1.28 1.87
C LEU A 156 2.77 2.34 2.93
N SER A 157 1.84 2.56 3.85
CA SER A 157 1.98 3.58 4.89
C SER A 157 3.26 3.43 5.73
N PRO A 158 3.68 2.23 6.18
CA PRO A 158 4.95 2.07 6.89
C PRO A 158 6.15 2.49 6.04
N PHE A 159 6.13 2.17 4.74
CA PHE A 159 7.20 2.51 3.81
C PHE A 159 7.31 4.03 3.59
N LEU A 160 6.17 4.70 3.37
CA LEU A 160 6.12 6.16 3.23
C LEU A 160 6.55 6.89 4.50
N PHE A 161 6.18 6.37 5.67
CA PHE A 161 6.61 6.92 6.95
C PHE A 161 8.14 6.87 7.10
N LEU A 162 8.73 5.75 6.72
CA LEU A 162 10.17 5.52 6.76
C LEU A 162 10.95 6.45 5.81
N ILE A 163 10.47 6.63 4.57
CA ILE A 163 11.07 7.58 3.61
C ILE A 163 11.07 9.00 4.19
N CYS A 164 9.92 9.47 4.69
CA CYS A 164 9.80 10.79 5.29
C CYS A 164 10.73 10.95 6.51
N GLY A 165 10.84 9.92 7.34
CA GLY A 165 11.73 9.90 8.51
C GLY A 165 13.22 10.02 8.13
N GLU A 166 13.67 9.31 7.10
CA GLU A 166 15.06 9.39 6.62
C GLU A 166 15.36 10.77 6.02
N GLY A 167 14.41 11.32 5.23
CA GLY A 167 14.51 12.68 4.69
C GLY A 167 14.67 13.73 5.80
N LEU A 168 13.81 13.67 6.82
CA LEU A 168 13.90 14.56 7.99
C LEU A 168 15.23 14.39 8.74
N SER A 169 15.66 13.15 8.99
CA SER A 169 16.93 12.85 9.65
C SER A 169 18.14 13.41 8.88
N ARG A 170 18.11 13.39 7.55
CA ARG A 170 19.13 14.03 6.71
C ARG A 170 19.10 15.55 6.82
N LEU A 171 17.93 16.18 6.75
CA LEU A 171 17.78 17.63 6.93
C LEU A 171 18.30 18.10 8.29
N MET A 172 17.98 17.37 9.36
CA MET A 172 18.48 17.65 10.70
C MET A 172 20.02 17.56 10.79
N ARG A 173 20.63 16.55 10.14
CA ARG A 173 22.09 16.41 10.07
C ARG A 173 22.77 17.52 9.26
N LEU A 174 22.10 18.07 8.26
CA LEU A 174 22.59 19.22 7.48
C LEU A 174 22.46 20.54 8.26
N ALA A 175 21.37 20.71 9.00
CA ALA A 175 21.15 21.90 9.83
C ALA A 175 22.00 21.95 11.10
N ALA A 176 22.54 20.81 11.54
CA ALA A 176 23.47 20.70 12.67
C ALA A 176 24.94 20.95 12.29
N ARG A 177 25.21 21.37 11.04
CA ARG A 177 26.51 21.83 10.54
C ARG A 177 26.45 23.34 10.32
#